data_AF-A0A956G390-F1
#
_entry.id   AF-A0A956G390-F1
#
_cell.length_a   1.000
_cell.length_b   1.000
_cell.length_c   1.000
_cell.angle_alpha   90.00
_cell.angle_beta   90.00
_cell.angle_gamma   90.00
#
_symmetry.space_group_name_H-M   'P 1'
#
loop_
_entity.id
_entity.type
_entity.pdbx_description
1 polymer ?
#
loop_
_entity_poly.entity_id
_entity_poly.type
_entity_poly.pdbx_seq_one_letter_code
_entity_poly.pdbx_strand_id
1 'polypeptide(L)'
;MGPISCSIARGAVAAIALLALTVPTSSHAASTSKASRPSAHPSVETRCEALLGNAAQRQHNRTRREQRLHFVDESVGSVTVAHSTDSWRSPQPIAVPGLRVVGLRGSGDEGHALVRLAPDSARRLGCRAGTYTVQVDDNLGPLRVLSVLHNMLLVEHGERLAYLPKPGTPEPSFVLAWGSRYRVIVSASPSASSSGRSPYSSYRPYRPSWRRRIYYRRVIR
;
A
#
# COMPACT_ATOMS: atom_id res chain seq x y z
N MET A 1 40.58 -22.44 -13.88
CA MET A 1 40.38 -21.07 -14.43
C MET A 1 39.93 -21.22 -15.87
N GLY A 2 38.66 -20.92 -16.15
CA GLY A 2 38.08 -21.04 -17.50
C GLY A 2 37.32 -19.76 -17.86
N PRO A 3 37.36 -19.29 -19.11
CA PRO A 3 36.73 -18.05 -19.51
C PRO A 3 35.20 -18.22 -19.62
N ILE A 4 34.46 -17.32 -18.97
CA ILE A 4 33.00 -17.24 -19.06
C ILE A 4 32.65 -16.37 -20.27
N SER A 5 32.09 -16.98 -21.31
CA SER A 5 31.51 -16.29 -22.48
C SER A 5 30.18 -15.62 -22.11
N CYS A 6 30.12 -14.30 -22.24
CA CYS A 6 28.89 -13.51 -22.22
C CYS A 6 28.28 -13.45 -23.62
N SER A 7 27.10 -14.04 -23.81
CA SER A 7 26.30 -13.88 -25.03
C SER A 7 25.14 -12.93 -24.76
N ILE A 8 25.18 -11.75 -25.38
CA ILE A 8 24.14 -10.72 -25.28
C ILE A 8 23.18 -10.92 -26.47
N ALA A 9 21.98 -11.43 -26.21
CA ALA A 9 20.91 -11.49 -27.20
C ALA A 9 20.19 -10.14 -27.30
N ARG A 10 20.29 -9.50 -28.48
CA ARG A 10 19.50 -8.33 -28.87
C ARG A 10 18.15 -8.81 -29.39
N GLY A 11 17.07 -8.46 -28.70
CA GLY A 11 15.70 -8.83 -29.08
C GLY A 11 14.85 -7.62 -29.47
N ALA A 12 14.39 -7.68 -30.72
CA ALA A 12 13.54 -6.78 -31.50
C ALA A 12 12.52 -5.87 -30.77
N VAL A 13 12.42 -4.63 -31.26
CA VAL A 13 11.31 -3.69 -31.03
C VAL A 13 10.20 -4.02 -32.02
N ALA A 14 9.05 -4.50 -31.52
CA ALA A 14 7.85 -4.68 -32.32
C ALA A 14 6.99 -3.41 -32.31
N ALA A 15 6.77 -2.84 -33.49
CA ALA A 15 5.81 -1.76 -33.73
C ALA A 15 4.38 -2.33 -33.62
N ILE A 16 3.57 -1.77 -32.72
CA ILE A 16 2.16 -2.13 -32.58
C ILE A 16 1.35 -1.16 -33.44
N ALA A 17 0.73 -1.69 -34.50
CA ALA A 17 -0.20 -1.00 -35.37
C ALA A 17 -1.54 -0.76 -34.65
N LEU A 18 -2.01 0.48 -34.70
CA LEU A 18 -3.35 0.91 -34.27
C LEU A 18 -4.38 0.47 -35.31
N LEU A 19 -5.18 -0.54 -34.98
CA LEU A 19 -6.42 -0.87 -35.71
C LEU A 19 -7.60 -0.23 -34.98
N ALA A 20 -8.18 0.78 -35.62
CA ALA A 20 -9.46 1.36 -35.24
C ALA A 20 -10.58 0.37 -35.58
N LEU A 21 -11.26 -0.16 -34.56
CA LEU A 21 -12.47 -0.96 -34.72
C LEU A 21 -13.69 -0.07 -34.48
N THR A 22 -14.39 0.24 -35.58
CA THR A 22 -15.76 0.72 -35.58
C THR A 22 -16.69 -0.44 -35.19
N VAL A 23 -17.55 -0.24 -34.20
CA VAL A 23 -18.58 -1.22 -33.83
C VAL A 23 -19.96 -0.62 -34.13
N PRO A 24 -20.85 -1.36 -34.80
CA PRO A 24 -22.14 -0.87 -35.26
C PRO A 24 -23.18 -0.74 -34.14
N THR A 25 -24.00 0.28 -34.30
CA THR A 25 -25.32 0.50 -33.69
C THR A 25 -26.35 -0.51 -34.19
N SER A 26 -27.08 -1.13 -33.25
CA SER A 26 -28.47 -1.66 -33.29
C SER A 26 -28.54 -2.83 -32.27
N SER A 27 -29.63 -3.26 -31.65
CA SER A 27 -31.07 -3.13 -31.89
C SER A 27 -31.79 -3.36 -30.56
N HIS A 28 -33.00 -2.81 -30.45
CA HIS A 28 -33.98 -3.09 -29.41
C HIS A 28 -34.25 -4.61 -29.26
N ALA A 29 -34.11 -5.13 -28.06
CA ALA A 29 -34.63 -6.44 -27.67
C ALA A 29 -35.47 -6.31 -26.39
N ALA A 30 -36.64 -6.94 -26.45
CA ALA A 30 -37.77 -6.85 -25.55
C ALA A 30 -37.43 -7.06 -24.05
N SER A 31 -37.98 -6.16 -23.23
CA SER A 31 -38.13 -6.31 -21.78
C SER A 31 -38.99 -7.52 -21.45
N THR A 32 -38.34 -8.62 -21.04
CA THR A 32 -38.98 -9.65 -20.23
C THR A 32 -38.74 -9.29 -18.77
N SER A 33 -39.82 -8.95 -18.06
CA SER A 33 -39.84 -8.65 -16.63
C SER A 33 -39.56 -9.91 -15.81
N LYS A 34 -38.29 -10.32 -15.76
CA LYS A 34 -37.81 -11.30 -14.77
C LYS A 34 -37.95 -10.67 -13.40
N ALA A 35 -38.85 -11.24 -12.59
CA ALA A 35 -39.00 -10.98 -11.17
C ALA A 35 -37.61 -11.03 -10.51
N SER A 36 -37.06 -9.84 -10.26
CA SER A 36 -35.75 -9.66 -9.68
C SER A 36 -35.87 -10.06 -8.22
N ARG A 37 -35.41 -11.29 -7.92
CA ARG A 37 -35.25 -11.78 -6.55
C ARG A 37 -34.42 -10.72 -5.81
N PRO A 38 -34.90 -10.14 -4.69
CA PRO A 38 -34.12 -9.17 -3.95
C PRO A 38 -32.88 -9.88 -3.40
N SER A 39 -31.78 -9.78 -4.14
CA SER A 39 -30.46 -10.14 -3.63
C SER A 39 -30.23 -9.23 -2.44
N ALA A 40 -30.33 -9.79 -1.24
CA ALA A 40 -29.96 -9.13 0.00
C ALA A 40 -28.44 -8.92 0.02
N HIS A 41 -27.95 -8.07 -0.88
CA HIS A 41 -26.61 -7.56 -0.79
C HIS A 41 -26.58 -6.71 0.47
N PRO A 42 -25.72 -7.04 1.45
CA PRO A 42 -25.59 -6.21 2.64
C PRO A 42 -25.28 -4.78 2.17
N SER A 43 -26.18 -3.85 2.48
CA SER A 43 -26.01 -2.45 2.16
C SER A 43 -24.70 -1.98 2.80
N VAL A 44 -23.71 -1.66 1.98
CA VAL A 44 -22.46 -1.07 2.44
C VAL A 44 -22.83 0.30 3.02
N GLU A 45 -22.67 0.47 4.32
CA GLU A 45 -23.02 1.73 4.96
C GLU A 45 -22.00 2.84 4.63
N THR A 46 -22.53 4.04 4.43
CA THR A 46 -21.81 5.13 3.77
C THR A 46 -20.61 5.64 4.55
N ARG A 47 -20.66 5.72 5.89
CA ARG A 47 -19.53 6.02 6.78
C ARG A 47 -19.98 6.06 8.24
N CYS A 48 -19.13 5.67 9.20
CA CYS A 48 -19.29 6.05 10.60
C CYS A 48 -18.04 6.81 11.07
N GLU A 49 -18.15 8.11 11.37
CA GLU A 49 -17.01 8.94 11.76
C GLU A 49 -16.43 8.54 13.12
N ALA A 50 -17.25 8.07 14.05
CA ALA A 50 -16.77 7.58 15.34
C ALA A 50 -15.85 6.34 15.20
N LEU A 51 -16.08 5.52 14.18
CA LEU A 51 -15.23 4.37 13.88
C LEU A 51 -14.02 4.76 13.01
N LEU A 52 -14.29 5.41 11.88
CA LEU A 52 -13.35 5.62 10.76
C LEU A 52 -12.57 6.93 10.86
N GLY A 53 -13.01 7.84 11.72
CA GLY A 53 -12.52 9.20 11.79
C GLY A 53 -13.06 10.11 10.68
N ASN A 54 -12.97 11.41 10.95
CA ASN A 54 -13.34 12.47 10.02
C ASN A 54 -12.16 12.87 9.10
N ALA A 55 -12.40 13.79 8.17
CA ALA A 55 -11.39 14.23 7.20
C ALA A 55 -10.14 14.84 7.86
N ALA A 56 -10.30 15.61 8.94
CA ALA A 56 -9.19 16.24 9.65
C ALA A 56 -8.30 15.19 10.33
N GLN A 57 -8.91 14.19 10.98
CA GLN A 57 -8.19 13.07 11.58
C GLN A 57 -7.42 12.26 10.54
N ARG A 58 -8.02 12.00 9.37
CA ARG A 58 -7.33 11.31 8.27
C ARG A 58 -6.12 12.10 7.77
N GLN A 59 -6.26 13.42 7.60
CA GLN A 59 -5.14 14.26 7.16
C GLN A 59 -4.00 14.28 8.19
N HIS A 60 -4.33 14.30 9.49
CA HIS A 60 -3.35 14.17 10.56
C HIS A 60 -2.66 12.79 10.52
N ASN A 61 -3.43 11.71 10.38
CA ASN A 61 -2.91 10.35 10.29
C ASN A 61 -1.99 10.18 9.09
N ARG A 62 -2.34 10.74 7.93
CA ARG A 62 -1.50 10.76 6.72
C ARG A 62 -0.13 11.39 6.99
N THR A 63 -0.15 12.59 7.56
CA THR A 63 1.09 13.33 7.88
C THR A 63 1.97 12.52 8.84
N ARG A 64 1.36 11.93 9.87
CA ARG A 64 2.06 11.06 10.84
C ARG A 64 2.62 9.79 10.18
N ARG A 65 1.86 9.16 9.27
CA ARG A 65 2.29 7.97 8.51
C ARG A 65 3.49 8.31 7.65
N GLU A 66 3.42 9.35 6.82
CA GLU A 66 4.51 9.76 5.91
C GLU A 66 5.82 10.09 6.66
N GLN A 67 5.71 10.62 7.89
CA GLN A 67 6.89 10.90 8.72
C GLN A 67 7.54 9.63 9.29
N ARG A 68 6.75 8.59 9.57
CA ARG A 68 7.19 7.40 10.33
C ARG A 68 7.43 6.18 9.47
N LEU A 69 6.63 6.00 8.44
CA LEU A 69 6.58 4.84 7.56
C LEU A 69 7.14 5.24 6.20
N HIS A 70 8.22 4.57 5.78
CA HIS A 70 8.83 4.82 4.48
C HIS A 70 8.15 4.00 3.38
N PHE A 71 7.97 2.70 3.61
CA PHE A 71 7.19 1.83 2.74
C PHE A 71 6.78 0.55 3.48
N VAL A 72 5.78 -0.12 2.92
CA VAL A 72 5.40 -1.49 3.25
C VAL A 72 5.44 -2.28 1.95
N ASP A 73 6.14 -3.40 1.95
CA ASP A 73 6.24 -4.29 0.80
C ASP A 73 5.83 -5.71 1.23
N GLU A 74 4.98 -6.36 0.43
CA GLU A 74 4.46 -7.68 0.70
C GLU A 74 5.01 -8.68 -0.33
N SER A 75 5.59 -9.76 0.19
CA SER A 75 6.09 -10.89 -0.56
C SER A 75 5.37 -12.17 -0.13
N VAL A 76 5.64 -13.29 -0.79
CA VAL A 76 5.03 -14.59 -0.43
C VAL A 76 5.42 -14.96 1.01
N GLY A 77 4.48 -14.84 1.94
CA GLY A 77 4.66 -15.19 3.36
C GLY A 77 5.49 -14.21 4.19
N SER A 78 5.88 -13.06 3.64
CA SER A 78 6.65 -12.06 4.38
C SER A 78 6.21 -10.63 4.09
N VAL A 79 6.34 -9.76 5.08
CA VAL A 79 6.04 -8.34 4.97
C VAL A 79 7.24 -7.54 5.46
N THR A 80 7.78 -6.70 4.58
CA THR A 80 8.86 -5.77 4.92
C THR A 80 8.27 -4.41 5.25
N VAL A 81 8.57 -3.90 6.44
CA VAL A 81 8.15 -2.57 6.89
C VAL A 81 9.40 -1.74 7.14
N ALA A 82 9.58 -0.71 6.32
CA ALA A 82 10.63 0.28 6.55
C ALA A 82 10.08 1.50 7.27
N HIS A 83 10.72 1.88 8.37
CA HIS A 83 10.23 2.94 9.25
C HIS A 83 11.38 3.73 9.88
N SER A 84 11.07 4.92 10.39
CA SER A 84 12.02 5.78 11.13
C SER A 84 11.72 5.89 12.62
N THR A 85 10.80 5.07 13.13
CA THR A 85 10.39 5.10 14.53
C THR A 85 11.20 4.13 15.38
N ASP A 86 11.73 4.60 16.51
CA ASP A 86 12.49 3.77 17.46
C ASP A 86 11.62 2.89 18.37
N SER A 87 10.32 3.19 18.50
CA SER A 87 9.40 2.43 19.35
C SER A 87 8.79 1.20 18.66
N TRP A 88 8.83 1.14 17.33
CA TRP A 88 8.24 0.03 16.59
C TRP A 88 9.09 -1.24 16.77
N ARG A 89 8.39 -2.34 16.99
CA ARG A 89 8.92 -3.70 17.16
C ARG A 89 8.13 -4.62 16.23
N SER A 90 8.54 -5.89 16.14
CA SER A 90 7.85 -6.87 15.30
C SER A 90 6.34 -6.80 15.55
N PRO A 91 5.52 -6.55 14.51
CA PRO A 91 4.08 -6.42 14.67
C PRO A 91 3.50 -7.64 15.38
N GLN A 92 2.55 -7.39 16.28
CA GLN A 92 1.81 -8.44 16.96
C GLN A 92 0.35 -8.45 16.48
N PRO A 93 -0.31 -9.61 16.42
CA PRO A 93 -1.72 -9.67 16.10
C PRO A 93 -2.49 -8.95 17.20
N ILE A 94 -3.43 -8.10 16.81
CA ILE A 94 -4.35 -7.44 17.74
C ILE A 94 -5.79 -7.85 17.41
N ALA A 95 -6.60 -8.00 18.44
CA ALA A 95 -8.03 -8.18 18.31
C ALA A 95 -8.74 -6.92 18.82
N VAL A 96 -9.71 -6.43 18.05
CA VAL A 96 -10.58 -5.34 18.47
C VAL A 96 -11.96 -5.92 18.77
N PRO A 97 -12.49 -5.77 20.00
CA PRO A 97 -13.78 -6.34 20.37
C PRO A 97 -14.89 -5.97 19.39
N GLY A 98 -15.53 -6.99 18.81
CA GLY A 98 -16.63 -6.83 17.86
C GLY A 98 -16.24 -6.28 16.49
N LEU A 99 -14.94 -6.16 16.15
CA LEU A 99 -14.49 -5.77 14.82
C LEU A 99 -13.73 -6.92 14.17
N ARG A 100 -14.06 -7.25 12.93
CA ARG A 100 -13.43 -8.35 12.19
C ARG A 100 -13.17 -7.96 10.74
N VAL A 101 -11.98 -8.24 10.23
CA VAL A 101 -11.68 -8.08 8.79
C VAL A 101 -12.41 -9.18 8.01
N VAL A 102 -13.26 -8.81 7.06
CA VAL A 102 -14.02 -9.76 6.23
C VAL A 102 -13.58 -9.77 4.78
N GLY A 103 -12.95 -8.69 4.31
CA GLY A 103 -12.45 -8.59 2.94
C GLY A 103 -11.27 -7.62 2.85
N LEU A 104 -10.40 -7.86 1.87
CA LEU A 104 -9.25 -7.03 1.54
C LEU A 104 -9.23 -6.94 0.01
N ARG A 105 -9.10 -5.73 -0.52
CA ARG A 105 -9.12 -5.44 -1.96
C ARG A 105 -8.04 -4.43 -2.29
N GLY A 106 -7.20 -4.76 -3.28
CA GLY A 106 -5.99 -4.00 -3.56
C GLY A 106 -4.90 -4.22 -2.50
N SER A 107 -3.77 -3.55 -2.68
CA SER A 107 -2.65 -3.58 -1.73
C SER A 107 -1.96 -2.22 -1.66
N GLY A 108 -1.28 -1.94 -0.55
CA GLY A 108 -0.55 -0.69 -0.35
C GLY A 108 -1.48 0.48 -0.03
N ASP A 109 -1.17 1.65 -0.61
CA ASP A 109 -1.82 2.93 -0.29
C ASP A 109 -3.20 3.10 -0.94
N GLU A 110 -3.48 2.35 -2.01
CA GLU A 110 -4.78 2.35 -2.71
C GLU A 110 -5.69 1.19 -2.26
N GLY A 111 -5.18 0.32 -1.40
CA GLY A 111 -5.94 -0.81 -0.87
C GLY A 111 -7.07 -0.35 0.04
N HIS A 112 -8.16 -1.12 0.05
CA HIS A 112 -9.27 -0.96 0.97
C HIS A 112 -9.65 -2.29 1.60
N ALA A 113 -10.05 -2.24 2.87
CA ALA A 113 -10.54 -3.39 3.62
C ALA A 113 -12.03 -3.26 3.88
N LEU A 114 -12.69 -4.40 3.99
CA LEU A 114 -14.04 -4.51 4.49
C LEU A 114 -13.95 -5.04 5.92
N VAL A 115 -14.44 -4.26 6.88
CA VAL A 115 -14.49 -4.66 8.30
C VAL A 115 -15.95 -4.77 8.74
N ARG A 116 -16.27 -5.85 9.46
CA ARG A 116 -17.59 -6.06 10.06
C ARG A 116 -17.57 -5.60 11.51
N LEU A 117 -18.50 -4.73 11.87
CA LEU A 117 -18.73 -4.25 13.23
C LEU A 117 -19.95 -4.96 13.84
N ALA A 118 -19.75 -5.61 14.97
CA ALA A 118 -20.77 -6.31 15.71
C ALA A 118 -21.77 -5.32 16.36
N PRO A 119 -23.04 -5.71 16.56
CA PRO A 119 -24.07 -4.83 17.11
C PRO A 119 -23.71 -4.18 18.45
N ASP A 120 -23.05 -4.90 19.36
CA ASP A 120 -22.67 -4.35 20.66
C ASP A 120 -21.63 -3.25 20.56
N SER A 121 -20.61 -3.44 19.72
CA SER A 121 -19.58 -2.43 19.47
C SER A 121 -20.14 -1.24 18.67
N ALA A 122 -21.04 -1.51 17.72
CA ALA A 122 -21.72 -0.47 16.97
C ALA A 122 -22.53 0.47 17.89
N ARG A 123 -23.35 -0.10 18.78
CA ARG A 123 -24.11 0.67 19.77
C ARG A 123 -23.22 1.55 20.65
N ARG A 124 -22.10 1.01 21.14
CA ARG A 124 -21.14 1.78 21.97
C ARG A 124 -20.49 2.96 21.23
N LEU A 125 -20.28 2.83 19.93
CA LEU A 125 -19.67 3.86 19.09
C LEU A 125 -20.69 4.83 18.48
N GLY A 126 -22.00 4.61 18.69
CA GLY A 126 -23.05 5.35 17.97
C GLY A 126 -23.06 5.05 16.46
N CYS A 127 -22.49 3.92 16.04
CA CYS A 127 -22.56 3.43 14.67
C CYS A 127 -23.72 2.43 14.52
N ARG A 128 -24.10 2.14 13.27
CA ARG A 128 -24.96 0.98 13.00
C ARG A 128 -24.11 -0.28 12.88
N ALA A 129 -24.72 -1.43 13.09
CA ALA A 129 -24.01 -2.69 12.89
C ALA A 129 -23.91 -3.00 11.39
N GLY A 130 -22.76 -3.46 10.91
CA GLY A 130 -22.63 -3.70 9.48
C GLY A 130 -21.20 -3.88 9.00
N THR A 131 -21.05 -3.81 7.68
CA THR A 131 -19.74 -3.85 7.02
C THR A 131 -19.37 -2.45 6.58
N TYR A 132 -18.19 -2.00 6.98
CA TYR A 132 -17.61 -0.71 6.65
C TYR A 132 -16.42 -0.88 5.73
N THR A 133 -16.27 0.03 4.78
CA THR A 133 -15.06 0.16 3.96
C THR A 133 -14.05 0.99 4.73
N VAL A 134 -12.83 0.50 4.81
CA VAL A 134 -11.71 1.09 5.54
C VAL A 134 -10.58 1.32 4.54
N GLN A 135 -9.97 2.48 4.60
CA GLN A 135 -8.84 2.89 3.76
C GLN A 135 -7.61 3.17 4.62
N VAL A 136 -6.47 3.35 3.96
CA VAL A 136 -5.27 3.90 4.60
C VAL A 136 -5.58 5.28 5.20
N ASP A 137 -4.98 5.56 6.36
CA ASP A 137 -5.16 6.74 7.20
C ASP A 137 -6.51 6.83 7.95
N ASP A 138 -7.45 5.89 7.77
CA ASP A 138 -8.66 5.80 8.60
C ASP A 138 -8.33 5.36 10.04
N ASN A 139 -9.22 5.68 10.97
CA ASN A 139 -9.21 5.12 12.32
C ASN A 139 -10.01 3.80 12.37
N LEU A 140 -9.72 2.98 13.38
CA LEU A 140 -10.56 1.85 13.81
C LEU A 140 -10.64 1.86 15.35
N GLY A 141 -11.34 2.86 15.88
CA GLY A 141 -11.29 3.19 17.31
C GLY A 141 -9.92 3.76 17.70
N PRO A 142 -9.15 3.12 18.62
CA PRO A 142 -7.83 3.61 19.01
C PRO A 142 -6.71 3.26 18.00
N LEU A 143 -7.05 2.51 16.95
CA LEU A 143 -6.10 2.09 15.92
C LEU A 143 -6.10 3.06 14.75
N ARG A 144 -4.94 3.19 14.09
CA ARG A 144 -4.80 3.90 12.80
C ARG A 144 -4.35 2.93 11.72
N VAL A 145 -4.97 2.99 10.54
CA VAL A 145 -4.63 2.12 9.43
C VAL A 145 -3.41 2.66 8.69
N LEU A 146 -2.33 1.88 8.67
CA LEU A 146 -1.08 2.24 8.01
C LEU A 146 -0.99 1.69 6.58
N SER A 147 -1.48 0.47 6.36
CA SER A 147 -1.45 -0.19 5.05
C SER A 147 -2.47 -1.32 4.98
N VAL A 148 -3.01 -1.57 3.79
CA VAL A 148 -3.88 -2.71 3.48
C VAL A 148 -3.07 -3.74 2.71
N LEU A 149 -3.01 -4.97 3.24
CA LEU A 149 -2.22 -6.08 2.69
C LEU A 149 -3.17 -7.21 2.25
N HIS A 150 -2.67 -8.24 1.56
CA HIS A 150 -3.52 -9.31 1.02
C HIS A 150 -4.23 -10.11 2.11
N ASN A 151 -3.59 -10.30 3.27
CA ASN A 151 -4.05 -11.19 4.34
C ASN A 151 -4.33 -10.49 5.68
N MET A 152 -4.06 -9.18 5.80
CA MET A 152 -4.23 -8.42 7.05
C MET A 152 -4.29 -6.91 6.81
N LEU A 153 -4.63 -6.17 7.87
CA LEU A 153 -4.40 -4.72 7.97
C LEU A 153 -3.19 -4.45 8.85
N LEU A 154 -2.23 -3.66 8.38
CA LEU A 154 -1.17 -3.13 9.22
C LEU A 154 -1.68 -1.87 9.91
N VAL A 155 -1.59 -1.83 11.25
CA VAL A 155 -2.15 -0.76 12.07
C VAL A 155 -1.16 -0.23 13.09
N GLU A 156 -1.32 1.04 13.47
CA GLU A 156 -0.66 1.64 14.62
C GLU A 156 -1.63 1.62 15.82
N HIS A 157 -1.18 1.11 16.97
CA HIS A 157 -1.91 1.18 18.24
C HIS A 157 -1.05 1.97 19.24
N GLY A 158 -1.42 3.23 19.50
CA GLY A 158 -0.59 4.15 20.26
C GLY A 158 0.76 4.37 19.58
N GLU A 159 1.84 3.88 20.20
CA GLU A 159 3.21 3.96 19.68
C GLU A 159 3.77 2.61 19.21
N ARG A 160 2.90 1.60 19.07
CA ARG A 160 3.26 0.23 18.67
C ARG A 160 2.72 -0.10 17.30
N LEU A 161 3.48 -0.91 16.57
CA LEU A 161 3.07 -1.51 15.32
C LEU A 161 2.33 -2.83 15.62
N ALA A 162 1.18 -3.05 15.00
CA ALA A 162 0.36 -4.23 15.16
C ALA A 162 -0.34 -4.58 13.84
N TYR A 163 -1.05 -5.71 13.78
CA TYR A 163 -1.86 -6.06 12.62
C TYR A 163 -3.18 -6.72 12.99
N LEU A 164 -4.22 -6.48 12.18
CA LEU A 164 -5.50 -7.17 12.27
C LEU A 164 -5.52 -8.28 11.20
N PRO A 165 -5.40 -9.56 11.58
CA PRO A 165 -5.42 -10.65 10.61
C PRO A 165 -6.82 -10.83 10.00
N LYS A 166 -6.86 -11.19 8.71
CA LYS A 166 -8.07 -11.74 8.11
C LYS A 166 -8.27 -13.17 8.65
N PRO A 167 -9.48 -13.55 9.11
CA PRO A 167 -9.71 -14.91 9.57
C PRO A 167 -9.37 -15.97 8.51
N GLY A 168 -8.67 -17.02 8.90
CA GLY A 168 -8.31 -18.15 8.03
C GLY A 168 -7.10 -17.91 7.12
N THR A 169 -6.36 -16.81 7.28
CA THR A 169 -5.10 -16.59 6.55
C THR A 169 -3.89 -16.97 7.42
N PRO A 170 -2.79 -17.44 6.80
CA PRO A 170 -1.57 -17.75 7.53
C PRO A 170 -0.93 -16.47 8.08
N GLU A 171 -0.26 -16.60 9.23
CA GLU A 171 0.52 -15.51 9.82
C GLU A 171 1.76 -15.22 8.97
N PRO A 172 2.00 -13.96 8.57
CA PRO A 172 3.19 -13.60 7.81
C PRO A 172 4.40 -13.40 8.73
N SER A 173 5.58 -13.64 8.18
CA SER A 173 6.83 -13.20 8.81
C SER A 173 7.05 -11.71 8.59
N PHE A 174 7.58 -11.00 9.58
CA PHE A 174 7.84 -9.56 9.47
C PHE A 174 9.34 -9.27 9.42
N VAL A 175 9.73 -8.42 8.47
CA VAL A 175 11.08 -7.84 8.39
C VAL A 175 10.98 -6.35 8.66
N LEU A 176 11.59 -5.89 9.75
CA LEU A 176 11.63 -4.48 10.08
C LEU A 176 12.96 -3.86 9.67
N ALA A 177 12.88 -2.80 8.88
CA ALA A 177 14.03 -2.00 8.48
C ALA A 177 13.92 -0.61 9.12
N TRP A 178 14.74 -0.35 10.13
CA TRP A 178 14.87 0.99 10.67
C TRP A 178 15.72 1.85 9.71
N GLY A 179 15.16 2.96 9.27
CA GLY A 179 15.80 3.97 8.44
C GLY A 179 15.98 5.26 9.23
N SER A 180 17.21 5.75 9.26
CA SER A 180 17.49 7.09 9.77
C SER A 180 16.81 8.14 8.89
N ARG A 181 16.23 9.18 9.51
CA ARG A 181 15.67 10.34 8.79
C ARG A 181 16.75 11.24 8.20
N TYR A 182 18.02 11.06 8.62
CA TYR A 182 19.12 11.86 8.14
C TYR A 182 19.49 11.45 6.71
N ARG A 183 19.53 12.43 5.81
CA ARG A 183 20.10 12.26 4.47
C ARG A 183 21.57 12.61 4.53
N VAL A 184 22.43 11.71 4.07
CA VAL A 184 23.83 12.04 3.82
C VAL A 184 23.86 13.00 2.63
N ILE A 185 24.08 14.27 2.90
CA ILE A 185 24.34 15.27 1.86
C ILE A 185 25.79 15.06 1.44
N VAL A 186 26.00 14.34 0.34
CA VAL A 186 27.32 14.28 -0.29
C VAL A 186 27.48 15.59 -1.06
N SER A 187 28.09 16.57 -0.40
CA SER A 187 28.54 17.79 -1.07
C SER A 187 29.56 17.36 -2.12
N ALA A 188 29.16 17.36 -3.40
CA ALA A 188 30.12 17.26 -4.48
C ALA A 188 31.08 18.43 -4.29
N SER A 189 32.34 18.14 -3.96
CA SER A 189 33.38 19.16 -3.98
C SER A 189 33.30 19.79 -5.37
N PRO A 190 33.20 21.13 -5.48
CA PRO A 190 33.17 21.77 -6.79
C PRO A 190 34.47 21.38 -7.49
N SER A 191 34.38 20.43 -8.41
CA SER A 191 35.51 20.03 -9.25
C SER A 191 35.94 21.30 -9.95
N ALA A 192 37.11 21.81 -9.56
CA ALA A 192 37.69 23.01 -10.14
C ALA A 192 37.62 22.89 -11.66
N SER A 193 36.94 23.87 -12.26
CA SER A 193 36.70 23.97 -13.69
C SER A 193 38.04 24.07 -14.44
N SER A 194 38.69 22.94 -14.73
CA SER A 194 39.76 22.91 -15.72
C SER A 194 39.11 23.02 -17.09
N SER A 195 39.16 24.20 -17.68
CA SER A 195 38.71 24.53 -19.02
C SER A 195 39.51 23.75 -20.07
N GLY A 196 39.21 22.47 -20.25
CA GLY A 196 39.70 21.65 -21.36
C GLY A 196 38.59 21.45 -22.38
N ARG A 197 38.61 22.23 -23.47
CA ARG A 197 37.77 22.02 -24.66
C ARG A 197 38.02 20.59 -25.19
N SER A 198 37.04 19.70 -25.02
CA SER A 198 37.01 18.41 -25.71
C SER A 198 35.91 18.44 -26.79
N PRO A 199 36.27 18.40 -28.08
CA PRO A 199 35.31 18.51 -29.18
C PRO A 199 34.91 17.12 -29.69
N TYR A 200 34.29 16.26 -28.88
CA TYR A 200 33.53 15.12 -29.41
C TYR A 200 32.28 14.86 -28.56
N SER A 201 31.22 15.56 -28.98
CA SER A 201 29.86 15.51 -28.47
C SER A 201 29.06 14.45 -29.22
N SER A 202 28.80 13.31 -28.57
CA SER A 202 27.65 12.45 -28.87
C SER A 202 27.25 11.53 -27.70
N TYR A 203 27.57 11.92 -26.45
CA TYR A 203 27.11 11.18 -25.29
C TYR A 203 25.70 11.66 -24.91
N ARG A 204 24.68 10.90 -25.34
CA ARG A 204 23.32 11.06 -24.81
C ARG A 204 23.39 10.83 -23.30
N PRO A 205 23.01 11.79 -22.44
CA PRO A 205 23.00 11.56 -21.01
C PRO A 205 22.00 10.47 -20.71
N TYR A 206 22.51 9.31 -20.28
CA TYR A 206 21.73 8.28 -19.62
C TYR A 206 21.04 8.95 -18.45
N ARG A 207 19.75 9.28 -18.59
CA ARG A 207 18.92 9.76 -17.48
C ARG A 207 18.78 8.56 -16.54
N PRO A 208 19.46 8.54 -15.39
CA PRO A 208 19.21 7.50 -14.41
C PRO A 208 17.77 7.73 -14.00
N SER A 209 16.90 6.75 -14.24
CA SER A 209 15.60 6.76 -13.59
C SER A 209 15.90 6.79 -12.10
N TRP A 210 15.52 7.88 -11.42
CA TRP A 210 15.76 8.10 -10.00
C TRP A 210 14.87 7.14 -9.19
N ARG A 211 15.07 5.83 -9.33
CA ARG A 211 14.75 4.87 -8.28
C ARG A 211 15.76 5.17 -7.19
N ARG A 212 15.35 6.02 -6.23
CA ARG A 212 16.06 6.27 -4.98
C ARG A 212 16.41 4.91 -4.37
N ARG A 213 17.65 4.45 -4.53
CA ARG A 213 18.17 3.34 -3.75
C ARG A 213 18.38 3.89 -2.34
N ILE A 214 17.33 3.82 -1.54
CA ILE A 214 17.47 3.99 -0.09
C ILE A 214 18.14 2.70 0.37
N TYR A 215 19.39 2.81 0.84
CA TYR A 215 20.13 1.69 1.39
C TYR A 215 19.59 1.40 2.78
N TYR A 216 18.75 0.37 2.89
CA TYR A 216 18.30 -0.13 4.20
C TYR A 216 19.33 -1.14 4.70
N ARG A 217 19.86 -0.92 5.91
CA ARG A 217 20.64 -1.95 6.60
C ARG A 217 19.64 -2.93 7.20
N ARG A 218 19.58 -4.15 6.67
CA ARG A 218 18.74 -5.22 7.20
C ARG A 218 19.22 -5.54 8.63
N VAL A 219 18.37 -5.30 9.63
CA VAL A 219 18.62 -5.72 11.00
C VAL A 219 17.85 -7.02 11.20
N ILE A 220 18.54 -8.15 11.16
CA ILE A 220 17.98 -9.45 11.53
C ILE A 220 18.16 -9.55 13.05
N ARG A 221 17.06 -9.69 13.79
CA ARG A 221 17.06 -10.06 15.21
C ARG A 221 16.33 -11.37 15.36
#